data_AF-A0A383CFT9-F1
#
_entry.id   AF-A0A383CFT9-F1
#
_cell.length_a   1.000
_cell.length_b   1.000
_cell.length_c   1.000
_cell.angle_alpha   90.00
_cell.angle_beta   90.00
_cell.angle_gamma   90.00
#
_symmetry.space_group_name_H-M   'P 1'
#
loop_
_entity.id
_entity.type
_entity.pdbx_description
1 polymer ?
#
loop_
_entity_poly.entity_id
_entity_poly.type
_entity_poly.pdbx_seq_one_letter_code
_entity_poly.pdbx_strand_id
1 'polypeptide(L)'
;MRILLLIVFLLGNSSVFASFQMNEDMQMAYLHIINLEFDAAQNLLNKEKIKRSNNGIIYLYENYIDFLKIIIGEEFTYFEKQEKLKNERLKKIISNDKSSPYYLYSQAEIHLQWAFARIKFKEYLTAAYEIQKAYSLIEKNH
;
A
#
# COMPACT_ATOMS: atom_id res chain seq x y z
N MET A 1 -34.09 34.88 -3.81
CA MET A 1 -32.62 34.68 -3.71
C MET A 1 -32.18 33.66 -2.67
N ARG A 2 -32.82 33.55 -1.48
CA ARG A 2 -32.45 32.54 -0.44
C ARG A 2 -32.62 31.08 -0.88
N ILE A 3 -33.64 30.76 -1.68
CA ILE A 3 -33.91 29.39 -2.16
C ILE A 3 -32.90 28.96 -3.23
N LEU A 4 -32.43 29.90 -4.06
CA LEU A 4 -31.45 29.61 -5.12
C LEU A 4 -30.09 29.19 -4.55
N LEU A 5 -29.68 29.79 -3.43
CA LEU A 5 -28.45 29.46 -2.70
C LEU A 5 -28.50 28.04 -2.08
N LEU A 6 -29.68 27.59 -1.67
CA LEU A 6 -29.89 26.26 -1.06
C LEU A 6 -29.79 25.13 -2.10
N ILE A 7 -30.26 25.39 -3.34
CA ILE A 7 -30.18 24.44 -4.46
C ILE A 7 -28.73 24.29 -4.93
N VAL A 8 -27.94 25.37 -4.93
CA VAL A 8 -26.51 25.33 -5.28
C VAL A 8 -25.68 24.54 -4.25
N PHE A 9 -26.04 24.60 -2.96
CA PHE A 9 -25.35 23.84 -1.91
C PHE A 9 -25.61 22.32 -2.00
N LEU A 10 -26.79 21.90 -2.44
CA LEU A 10 -27.15 20.48 -2.58
C LEU A 10 -26.51 19.79 -3.80
N LEU A 11 -26.15 20.55 -4.83
CA LEU A 11 -25.50 20.03 -6.05
C LEU A 11 -23.98 19.83 -5.90
N GLY A 12 -23.39 20.24 -4.78
CA GLY A 12 -21.95 20.16 -4.50
C GLY A 12 -21.47 18.86 -3.83
N ASN A 13 -22.27 17.79 -3.83
CA ASN A 13 -21.86 16.51 -3.26
C ASN A 13 -20.94 15.75 -4.22
N SER A 14 -19.68 16.19 -4.34
CA SER A 14 -18.64 15.31 -4.86
C SER A 14 -18.41 14.21 -3.83
N SER A 15 -18.71 12.97 -4.19
CA SER A 15 -18.29 11.80 -3.42
C SER A 15 -16.76 11.75 -3.40
N VAL A 16 -16.16 12.33 -2.37
CA VAL A 16 -14.73 12.22 -2.09
C VAL A 16 -14.49 10.79 -1.65
N PHE A 17 -13.98 9.97 -2.58
CA PHE A 17 -13.48 8.66 -2.23
C PHE A 17 -12.13 8.83 -1.53
N ALA A 18 -12.07 8.48 -0.25
CA ALA A 18 -10.81 8.43 0.48
C ALA A 18 -9.82 7.55 -0.29
N SER A 19 -8.58 8.01 -0.46
CA SER A 19 -7.56 7.29 -1.23
C SER A 19 -6.90 6.16 -0.43
N PHE A 20 -7.27 5.96 0.83
CA PHE A 20 -6.87 4.80 1.64
C PHE A 20 -8.11 4.28 2.37
N GLN A 21 -8.78 3.29 1.78
CA GLN A 21 -9.99 2.71 2.38
C GLN A 21 -9.68 1.35 2.96
N MET A 22 -9.69 1.27 4.29
CA MET A 22 -9.65 0.01 5.03
C MET A 22 -11.06 -0.60 5.15
N ASN A 23 -11.69 -0.85 4.00
CA ASN A 23 -13.02 -1.44 3.92
C ASN A 23 -12.99 -2.97 4.20
N GLU A 24 -14.16 -3.61 4.22
CA GLU A 24 -14.28 -5.05 4.50
C GLU A 24 -13.45 -5.92 3.56
N ASP A 25 -13.46 -5.63 2.25
CA ASP A 25 -12.66 -6.37 1.25
C ASP A 25 -11.15 -6.24 1.57
N MET A 26 -10.68 -5.07 2.01
CA MET A 26 -9.27 -4.88 2.42
C MET A 26 -8.94 -5.57 3.75
N GLN A 27 -9.82 -5.50 4.75
CA GLN A 27 -9.62 -6.21 6.01
C GLN A 27 -9.51 -7.72 5.79
N MET A 28 -10.40 -8.29 4.97
CA MET A 28 -10.34 -9.70 4.60
C MET A 28 -9.09 -10.03 3.78
N ALA A 29 -8.69 -9.16 2.85
CA ALA A 29 -7.44 -9.36 2.09
C ALA A 29 -6.23 -9.44 3.03
N TYR A 30 -6.15 -8.57 4.04
CA TYR A 30 -5.09 -8.63 5.03
C TYR A 30 -5.06 -9.95 5.81
N LEU A 31 -6.22 -10.44 6.27
CA LEU A 31 -6.32 -11.72 6.95
C LEU A 31 -5.82 -12.87 6.06
N HIS A 32 -6.26 -12.92 4.81
CA HIS A 32 -5.78 -13.90 3.84
C HIS A 32 -4.26 -13.80 3.60
N ILE A 33 -3.71 -12.57 3.52
CA ILE A 33 -2.26 -12.35 3.37
C ILE A 33 -1.48 -12.95 4.53
N ILE A 34 -1.88 -12.65 5.77
CA ILE A 34 -1.18 -13.13 6.97
C ILE A 34 -1.35 -14.65 7.15
N ASN A 35 -2.47 -15.21 6.69
CA ASN A 35 -2.68 -16.66 6.61
C ASN A 35 -1.98 -17.33 5.41
N LEU A 36 -1.24 -16.57 4.60
CA LEU A 36 -0.54 -17.04 3.40
C LEU A 36 -1.45 -17.54 2.26
N GLU A 37 -2.73 -17.19 2.30
CA GLU A 37 -3.75 -17.50 1.30
C GLU A 37 -3.71 -16.47 0.16
N PHE A 38 -2.54 -16.38 -0.51
CA PHE A 38 -2.23 -15.29 -1.43
C PHE A 38 -3.18 -15.16 -2.62
N ASP A 39 -3.72 -16.26 -3.13
CA ASP A 39 -4.66 -16.22 -4.25
C ASP A 39 -6.02 -15.62 -3.83
N ALA A 40 -6.50 -15.98 -2.62
CA ALA A 40 -7.72 -15.40 -2.05
C ALA A 40 -7.54 -13.89 -1.80
N ALA A 41 -6.39 -13.49 -1.24
CA ALA A 41 -6.04 -12.09 -1.09
C ALA A 41 -6.01 -11.36 -2.44
N GLN A 42 -5.30 -11.90 -3.44
CA GLN A 42 -5.17 -11.27 -4.76
C GLN A 42 -6.52 -11.07 -5.45
N ASN A 43 -7.45 -12.01 -5.28
CA ASN A 43 -8.82 -11.88 -5.80
C ASN A 43 -9.55 -10.67 -5.20
N LEU A 44 -9.44 -10.45 -3.89
CA LEU A 44 -10.00 -9.28 -3.22
C LEU A 44 -9.34 -7.98 -3.67
N LEU A 45 -8.01 -7.98 -3.80
CA LEU A 45 -7.26 -6.81 -4.30
C LEU A 45 -7.65 -6.44 -5.74
N ASN A 46 -7.84 -7.43 -6.61
CA ASN A 46 -8.27 -7.22 -7.99
C ASN A 46 -9.70 -6.67 -8.04
N LYS A 47 -10.60 -7.20 -7.21
CA LYS A 47 -11.99 -6.71 -7.07
C LYS A 47 -12.01 -5.25 -6.61
N GLU A 48 -11.20 -4.89 -5.61
CA GLU A 48 -11.11 -3.51 -5.14
C GLU A 48 -10.48 -2.60 -6.20
N LYS A 49 -9.47 -3.06 -6.94
CA LYS A 49 -8.84 -2.29 -8.04
C LYS A 49 -9.83 -1.93 -9.15
N ILE A 50 -10.81 -2.78 -9.44
CA ILE A 50 -11.89 -2.49 -10.39
C ILE A 50 -12.81 -1.37 -9.87
N LYS A 51 -13.12 -1.38 -8.57
CA LYS A 51 -14.04 -0.42 -7.95
C LYS A 51 -13.37 0.93 -7.66
N ARG A 52 -12.14 0.88 -7.14
CA ARG A 52 -11.38 1.99 -6.56
C ARG A 52 -9.89 1.78 -6.80
N SER A 53 -9.47 1.93 -8.06
CA SER A 53 -8.07 1.78 -8.46
C SER A 53 -7.10 2.75 -7.75
N ASN A 54 -7.63 3.82 -7.15
CA ASN A 54 -6.87 4.78 -6.36
C ASN A 54 -6.75 4.41 -4.87
N ASN A 55 -7.23 3.25 -4.41
CA ASN A 55 -7.06 2.84 -3.01
C ASN A 55 -5.62 2.38 -2.75
N GLY A 56 -4.85 3.19 -2.01
CA GLY A 56 -3.44 2.99 -1.73
C GLY A 56 -3.15 1.72 -0.92
N ILE A 57 -4.14 1.23 -0.17
CA ILE A 57 -4.03 -0.03 0.60
C ILE A 57 -3.80 -1.23 -0.33
N ILE A 58 -4.34 -1.20 -1.55
CA ILE A 58 -4.13 -2.26 -2.55
C ILE A 58 -2.63 -2.48 -2.77
N TYR A 59 -1.90 -1.39 -3.03
CA TYR A 59 -0.48 -1.46 -3.36
C TYR A 59 0.40 -1.82 -2.18
N LEU A 60 0.00 -1.44 -0.96
CA LEU A 60 0.64 -1.92 0.27
C LEU A 60 0.47 -3.44 0.41
N TYR A 61 -0.73 -3.96 0.15
CA TYR A 61 -1.05 -5.38 0.29
C TYR A 61 -0.44 -6.25 -0.80
N GLU A 62 -0.37 -5.77 -2.04
CA GLU A 62 0.43 -6.42 -3.08
C GLU A 62 1.92 -6.51 -2.68
N ASN A 63 2.45 -5.48 -2.02
CA ASN A 63 3.82 -5.52 -1.50
C ASN A 63 3.98 -6.52 -0.36
N TYR A 64 3.01 -6.63 0.54
CA TYR A 64 2.97 -7.63 1.61
C TYR A 64 3.02 -9.06 1.05
N ILE A 65 2.23 -9.34 -0.01
CA ILE A 65 2.23 -10.65 -0.67
C ILE A 65 3.63 -10.99 -1.18
N ASP A 66 4.28 -10.05 -1.88
CA ASP A 66 5.63 -10.27 -2.40
C ASP A 66 6.65 -10.42 -1.28
N PHE A 67 6.58 -9.57 -0.25
CA PHE A 67 7.44 -9.64 0.90
C PHE A 67 7.37 -11.02 1.58
N LEU A 68 6.17 -11.51 1.87
CA LEU A 68 5.99 -12.82 2.50
C LEU A 68 6.46 -13.95 1.57
N LYS A 69 6.17 -13.89 0.26
CA LYS A 69 6.70 -14.86 -0.71
C LYS A 69 8.23 -14.85 -0.75
N ILE A 70 8.87 -13.69 -0.67
CA ILE A 70 10.33 -13.54 -0.65
C ILE A 70 10.94 -14.04 0.67
N ILE A 71 10.31 -13.76 1.80
CA ILE A 71 10.84 -14.17 3.11
C ILE A 71 10.63 -15.66 3.36
N ILE A 72 9.54 -16.24 2.86
CA ILE A 72 9.25 -17.67 3.01
C ILE A 72 9.95 -18.49 1.92
N GLY A 73 9.91 -18.03 0.67
CA GLY A 73 10.65 -18.62 -0.43
C GLY A 73 12.12 -18.21 -0.42
N GLU A 74 12.98 -18.88 -1.19
CA GLU A 74 14.41 -18.53 -1.32
C GLU A 74 14.80 -18.27 -2.79
N GLU A 75 13.80 -17.91 -3.59
CA GLU A 75 13.93 -17.67 -5.03
C GLU A 75 14.48 -16.26 -5.31
N PHE A 76 15.79 -16.12 -5.51
CA PHE A 76 16.41 -14.83 -5.87
C PHE A 76 15.82 -14.24 -7.16
N THR A 77 15.45 -15.09 -8.13
CA THR A 77 14.81 -14.65 -9.39
C THR A 77 13.46 -13.98 -9.15
N TYR A 78 12.69 -14.45 -8.16
CA TYR A 78 11.44 -13.82 -7.75
C TYR A 78 11.72 -12.45 -7.13
N PHE A 79 12.71 -12.37 -6.23
CA PHE A 79 13.13 -11.12 -5.60
C PHE A 79 13.49 -10.04 -6.64
N GLU A 80 14.39 -10.33 -7.59
CA GLU A 80 14.82 -9.36 -8.61
C GLU A 80 13.65 -8.88 -9.49
N LYS A 81 12.69 -9.77 -9.77
CA LYS A 81 11.49 -9.42 -10.53
C LYS A 81 10.61 -8.46 -9.75
N GLN A 82 10.34 -8.75 -8.48
CA GLN A 82 9.44 -7.92 -7.67
C GLN A 82 10.08 -6.61 -7.23
N GLU A 83 11.41 -6.54 -7.13
CA GLU A 83 12.13 -5.32 -6.79
C GLU A 83 11.77 -4.18 -7.75
N LYS A 84 11.60 -4.50 -9.04
CA LYS A 84 11.19 -3.54 -10.07
C LYS A 84 9.79 -2.95 -9.80
N LEU A 85 8.88 -3.75 -9.25
CA LEU A 85 7.50 -3.33 -8.96
C LEU A 85 7.38 -2.45 -7.71
N LYS A 86 8.33 -2.55 -6.77
CA LYS A 86 8.37 -1.71 -5.56
C LYS A 86 8.16 -0.24 -5.88
N ASN A 87 8.96 0.29 -6.81
CA ASN A 87 8.97 1.71 -7.12
C ASN A 87 7.66 2.15 -7.78
N GLU A 88 7.01 1.27 -8.53
CA GLU A 88 5.70 1.53 -9.12
C GLU A 88 4.62 1.63 -8.03
N ARG A 89 4.64 0.72 -7.06
CA ARG A 89 3.71 0.75 -5.91
C ARG A 89 3.89 1.99 -5.04
N LEU A 90 5.14 2.35 -4.75
CA LEU A 90 5.44 3.59 -4.02
C LEU A 90 4.93 4.82 -4.78
N LYS A 91 5.14 4.91 -6.11
CA LYS A 91 4.61 6.01 -6.92
C LYS A 91 3.08 6.10 -6.83
N LYS A 92 2.39 4.96 -6.87
CA LYS A 92 0.93 4.93 -6.69
C LYS A 92 0.54 5.46 -5.32
N ILE A 93 1.13 4.94 -4.24
CA ILE A 93 0.86 5.41 -2.87
C ILE A 93 1.18 6.91 -2.69
N ILE A 94 2.28 7.40 -3.28
CA ILE A 94 2.69 8.81 -3.17
C ILE A 94 1.69 9.75 -3.88
N SER A 95 0.99 9.26 -4.91
CA SER A 95 -0.02 10.01 -5.64
C SER A 95 -1.37 10.14 -4.91
N ASN A 96 -1.52 9.44 -3.79
CA ASN A 96 -2.73 9.46 -2.97
C ASN A 96 -2.79 10.68 -2.06
N ASP A 97 -3.92 10.83 -1.36
CA ASP A 97 -4.13 11.91 -0.39
C ASP A 97 -3.11 11.82 0.76
N LYS A 98 -2.36 12.91 0.93
CA LYS A 98 -1.31 13.07 1.94
C LYS A 98 -1.86 13.28 3.35
N SER A 99 -3.14 13.66 3.47
CA SER A 99 -3.79 13.88 4.76
C SER A 99 -4.17 12.57 5.48
N SER A 100 -4.16 11.45 4.75
CA SER A 100 -4.46 10.14 5.32
C SER A 100 -3.37 9.69 6.29
N PRO A 101 -3.72 9.13 7.46
CA PRO A 101 -2.75 8.53 8.39
C PRO A 101 -2.04 7.31 7.78
N TYR A 102 -2.62 6.72 6.72
CA TYR A 102 -2.00 5.62 5.99
C TYR A 102 -0.96 6.08 4.96
N TYR A 103 -0.86 7.38 4.66
CA TYR A 103 0.02 7.88 3.59
C TYR A 103 1.50 7.61 3.89
N LEU A 104 2.00 8.11 5.02
CA LEU A 104 3.40 7.90 5.42
C LEU A 104 3.61 6.49 5.96
N TYR A 105 2.62 5.95 6.68
CA TYR A 105 2.64 4.57 7.16
C TYR A 105 2.89 3.56 6.03
N SER A 106 2.10 3.61 4.95
CA SER A 106 2.21 2.63 3.85
C SER A 106 3.56 2.73 3.15
N GLN A 107 4.11 3.94 3.01
CA GLN A 107 5.45 4.13 2.44
C GLN A 107 6.52 3.54 3.35
N ALA A 108 6.44 3.83 4.65
CA ALA A 108 7.39 3.32 5.63
C ALA A 108 7.40 1.80 5.70
N GLU A 109 6.21 1.20 5.74
CA GLU A 109 6.02 -0.25 5.81
C GLU A 109 6.62 -0.93 4.58
N ILE A 110 6.41 -0.39 3.37
CA ILE A 110 7.05 -0.91 2.15
C ILE A 110 8.57 -0.84 2.25
N HIS A 111 9.12 0.31 2.69
CA HIS A 111 10.57 0.45 2.87
C HIS A 111 11.12 -0.59 3.86
N LEU A 112 10.44 -0.78 5.00
CA LEU A 112 10.82 -1.75 6.02
C LEU A 112 10.79 -3.19 5.51
N GLN A 113 9.71 -3.59 4.82
CA GLN A 113 9.57 -4.92 4.21
C GLN A 113 10.68 -5.20 3.20
N TRP A 114 11.00 -4.22 2.35
CA TRP A 114 12.10 -4.37 1.40
C TRP A 114 13.47 -4.42 2.07
N ALA A 115 13.67 -3.73 3.19
CA ALA A 115 14.90 -3.87 3.96
C ALA A 115 15.10 -5.33 4.42
N PHE A 116 14.07 -5.95 4.98
CA PHE A 116 14.12 -7.35 5.40
C PHE A 116 14.34 -8.30 4.22
N ALA A 117 13.64 -8.09 3.10
CA ALA A 117 13.86 -8.86 1.87
C ALA A 117 15.31 -8.78 1.38
N ARG A 118 15.91 -7.57 1.43
CA ARG A 118 17.31 -7.33 1.03
C ARG A 118 18.32 -7.97 1.97
N ILE A 119 18.05 -7.97 3.28
CA ILE A 119 18.90 -8.66 4.27
C ILE A 119 19.01 -10.15 3.93
N LYS A 120 17.90 -10.79 3.53
CA LYS A 120 17.89 -12.20 3.13
C LYS A 120 18.87 -12.50 1.99
N PHE A 121 19.00 -11.60 1.03
CA PHE A 121 19.94 -11.72 -0.09
C PHE A 121 21.25 -10.95 0.10
N LYS A 122 21.58 -10.59 1.36
CA LYS A 122 22.85 -9.99 1.77
C LYS A 122 23.12 -8.58 1.19
N GLU A 123 22.08 -7.87 0.77
CA GLU A 123 22.17 -6.49 0.29
C GLU A 123 22.12 -5.47 1.46
N TYR A 124 23.06 -5.60 2.39
CA TYR A 124 22.99 -4.93 3.69
C TYR A 124 23.04 -3.40 3.62
N LEU A 125 23.85 -2.83 2.73
CA LEU A 125 23.96 -1.37 2.59
C LEU A 125 22.63 -0.75 2.15
N THR A 126 22.00 -1.36 1.14
CA THR A 126 20.69 -0.93 0.65
C THR A 126 19.63 -1.16 1.72
N ALA A 127 19.66 -2.31 2.42
CA ALA A 127 18.73 -2.56 3.53
C ALA A 127 18.84 -1.50 4.65
N ALA A 128 20.05 -1.09 5.03
CA ALA A 128 20.26 -0.07 6.05
C ALA A 128 19.66 1.30 5.64
N TYR A 129 19.81 1.68 4.37
CA TYR A 129 19.15 2.87 3.81
C TYR A 129 17.63 2.77 3.89
N GLU A 130 17.07 1.63 3.54
CA GLU A 130 15.63 1.37 3.58
C GLU A 130 15.06 1.44 5.02
N ILE A 131 15.78 0.91 6.00
CA ILE A 131 15.42 1.03 7.43
C ILE A 131 15.41 2.50 7.86
N GLN A 132 16.46 3.25 7.54
CA GLN A 132 16.55 4.67 7.88
C GLN A 132 15.41 5.47 7.25
N LYS A 133 15.06 5.15 6.00
CA LYS A 133 13.96 5.77 5.28
C LYS A 133 12.61 5.46 5.93
N ALA A 134 12.36 4.19 6.26
CA ALA A 134 11.16 3.75 6.96
C ALA A 134 10.99 4.46 8.31
N TYR A 135 12.07 4.50 9.12
CA TYR A 135 12.10 5.21 10.39
C TYR A 135 11.74 6.70 10.23
N SER A 136 12.39 7.40 9.29
CA SER A 136 12.12 8.82 9.04
C SER A 136 10.69 9.11 8.61
N LEU A 137 10.02 8.16 7.93
CA LEU A 137 8.63 8.31 7.50
C LEU A 137 7.65 8.09 8.66
N ILE A 138 7.90 7.09 9.52
CA ILE A 138 7.07 6.82 10.70
C ILE A 138 7.16 7.97 11.70
N GLU A 139 8.36 8.50 11.94
CA GLU A 139 8.58 9.67 12.81
C GLU A 139 7.94 10.97 12.28
N LYS A 140 7.49 11.00 11.03
CA LYS A 140 6.73 12.12 10.47
C LYS A 140 5.22 11.88 10.50
N ASN A 141 4.79 10.68 10.88
CA ASN A 141 3.41 10.25 10.91
C ASN A 141 2.83 10.43 12.32
N HIS A 142 2.56 11.68 12.69
CA HIS A 142 2.01 12.10 13.98
C HIS A 142 0.60 12.65 13.85
#